data_AF-A0A959QCZ7-F1
#
_entry.id   AF-A0A959QCZ7-F1
#
_cell.length_a   1.000
_cell.length_b   1.000
_cell.length_c   1.000
_cell.angle_alpha   90.00
_cell.angle_beta   90.00
_cell.angle_gamma   90.00
#
_symmetry.space_group_name_H-M   'P 1'
#
loop_
_entity.id
_entity.type
_entity.pdbx_description
1 polymer ?
#
loop_
_entity_poly.entity_id
_entity_poly.type
_entity_poly.pdbx_seq_one_letter_code
_entity_poly.pdbx_strand_id
1 'polypeptide(L)'
;VTGNDFLPNGMGTVTILEDVANGMTSSDGSGEITYTPSTDFCGSDQLVYEICDNTIPSCDTATVHITVNCPVDYPAYNIDVVTTVDANGAPDSLGRTCQLQGIVYGVDLQPNNPVQFTLIDATGGIALF
;
A
#
# COMPACT_ATOMS: atom_id res chain seq x y z
N VAL A 1 -9.67 -11.50 -8.61
CA VAL A 1 -10.92 -10.97 -9.19
C VAL A 1 -10.77 -11.04 -10.70
N THR A 2 -11.22 -12.11 -11.35
CA THR A 2 -11.08 -12.34 -12.80
C THR A 2 -12.43 -12.17 -13.49
N GLY A 3 -12.98 -10.97 -13.35
CA GLY A 3 -14.27 -10.59 -13.87
C GLY A 3 -14.45 -9.12 -13.61
N ASN A 4 -13.62 -8.30 -14.26
CA ASN A 4 -13.94 -6.89 -14.40
C ASN A 4 -14.19 -6.64 -15.88
N ASP A 5 -15.49 -6.49 -16.15
CA ASP A 5 -16.17 -6.17 -17.41
C ASP A 5 -15.87 -7.03 -18.64
N PHE A 6 -16.95 -7.58 -19.21
CA PHE A 6 -16.92 -8.36 -20.44
C PHE A 6 -17.75 -7.67 -21.51
N LEU A 7 -17.08 -7.07 -22.49
CA LEU A 7 -17.69 -6.65 -23.74
C LEU A 7 -17.56 -7.78 -24.76
N PRO A 8 -18.66 -8.36 -25.27
CA PRO A 8 -18.61 -9.48 -26.22
C PRO A 8 -17.81 -9.21 -27.49
N ASN A 9 -17.66 -7.94 -27.87
CA ASN A 9 -16.91 -7.49 -29.04
C ASN A 9 -15.56 -6.83 -28.69
N GLY A 10 -15.23 -6.65 -27.40
CA GLY A 10 -14.00 -6.02 -26.93
C GLY A 10 -13.85 -4.52 -27.23
N MET A 11 -14.91 -3.82 -27.67
CA MET A 11 -14.85 -2.38 -27.94
C MET A 11 -15.93 -1.63 -27.17
N GLY A 12 -15.51 -0.80 -26.21
CA GLY A 12 -16.41 0.11 -25.52
C GLY A 12 -15.69 1.31 -24.93
N THR A 13 -16.45 2.35 -24.62
CA THR A 13 -15.95 3.55 -23.92
C THR A 13 -16.37 3.51 -22.47
N VAL A 14 -15.43 3.79 -21.57
CA VAL A 14 -15.70 3.94 -20.14
C VAL A 14 -15.86 5.41 -19.80
N THR A 15 -16.93 5.75 -19.09
CA THR A 15 -17.21 7.10 -18.60
C THR A 15 -17.57 7.07 -17.12
N ILE A 16 -16.98 7.97 -16.34
CA ILE A 16 -17.31 8.16 -14.93
C ILE A 16 -18.58 9.01 -14.85
N LEU A 17 -19.63 8.47 -14.24
CA LEU A 17 -20.91 9.16 -14.02
C LEU A 17 -20.92 9.89 -12.67
N GLU A 18 -20.42 9.23 -11.64
CA GLU A 18 -20.27 9.78 -10.29
C GLU A 18 -18.84 9.51 -9.81
N ASP A 19 -18.11 10.60 -9.53
CA ASP A 19 -16.74 10.51 -9.03
C ASP A 19 -16.72 10.20 -7.52
N VAL A 20 -15.55 9.79 -7.05
CA VAL A 20 -15.24 9.50 -5.64
C VAL A 20 -15.40 10.74 -4.75
N ALA A 21 -15.78 10.53 -3.50
CA ALA A 21 -16.00 11.63 -2.55
C ALA A 21 -14.70 12.13 -1.91
N ASN A 22 -13.67 11.30 -1.81
CA ASN A 22 -12.43 11.57 -1.07
C ASN A 22 -11.18 11.40 -1.94
N GLY A 23 -11.22 11.91 -3.17
CA GLY A 23 -10.10 11.88 -4.09
C GLY A 23 -10.51 12.40 -5.47
N MET A 24 -9.84 11.92 -6.50
CA MET A 24 -10.24 12.14 -7.89
C MET A 24 -10.01 10.86 -8.69
N THR A 25 -10.86 10.64 -9.69
CA THR A 25 -10.64 9.58 -10.68
C THR A 25 -10.43 10.15 -12.08
N SER A 26 -9.67 9.43 -12.88
CA SER A 26 -9.49 9.72 -14.31
C SER A 26 -9.64 8.44 -15.09
N SER A 27 -10.44 8.46 -16.16
CA SER A 27 -10.50 7.37 -17.13
C SER A 27 -9.79 7.75 -18.42
N ASP A 28 -9.08 6.80 -19.01
CA ASP A 28 -8.53 6.93 -20.35
C ASP A 28 -9.54 6.57 -21.46
N GLY A 29 -10.76 6.19 -21.06
CA GLY A 29 -11.85 5.76 -21.93
C GLY A 29 -11.69 4.35 -22.50
N SER A 30 -10.55 3.68 -22.29
CA SER A 30 -10.21 2.37 -22.85
C SER A 30 -10.43 1.19 -21.88
N GLY A 31 -10.87 1.50 -20.66
CA GLY A 31 -11.10 0.51 -19.60
C GLY A 31 -10.24 0.74 -18.36
N GLU A 32 -9.27 1.65 -18.42
CA GLU A 32 -8.46 2.00 -17.26
C GLU A 32 -9.08 3.19 -16.52
N ILE A 33 -9.28 3.03 -15.21
CA ILE A 33 -9.67 4.09 -14.29
C ILE A 33 -8.57 4.20 -13.24
N THR A 34 -7.91 5.35 -13.18
CA THR A 34 -6.94 5.68 -12.14
C THR A 34 -7.67 6.41 -11.00
N TYR A 35 -7.50 5.95 -9.76
CA TYR A 35 -7.98 6.61 -8.56
C TYR A 35 -6.82 7.19 -7.77
N THR A 36 -6.90 8.48 -7.43
CA THR A 36 -5.95 9.17 -6.55
C THR A 36 -6.71 9.62 -5.29
N PRO A 37 -6.51 8.95 -4.13
CA PRO A 37 -7.07 9.39 -2.86
C PRO A 37 -6.60 10.81 -2.49
N SER A 38 -7.42 11.54 -1.75
CA SER A 38 -6.99 12.78 -1.09
C SER A 38 -5.86 12.49 -0.09
N THR A 39 -4.99 13.48 0.14
CA THR A 39 -3.93 13.37 1.15
C THR A 39 -4.52 12.98 2.51
N ASP A 40 -3.89 12.02 3.17
CA ASP A 40 -4.28 11.45 4.47
C ASP A 40 -5.66 10.76 4.51
N PHE A 41 -6.35 10.61 3.38
CA PHE A 41 -7.60 9.85 3.35
C PHE A 41 -7.34 8.37 3.58
N CYS A 42 -8.10 7.80 4.51
CA CYS A 42 -8.29 6.38 4.63
C CYS A 42 -9.73 6.09 5.01
N GLY A 43 -10.25 4.96 4.53
CA GLY A 43 -11.67 4.63 4.62
C GLY A 43 -12.22 4.09 3.31
N SER A 44 -13.54 4.06 3.21
CA SER A 44 -14.25 3.60 2.02
C SER A 44 -14.62 4.75 1.12
N ASP A 45 -14.47 4.52 -0.19
CA ASP A 45 -14.94 5.41 -1.24
C ASP A 45 -15.69 4.60 -2.30
N GLN A 46 -16.38 5.28 -3.21
CA GLN A 46 -17.05 4.63 -4.32
C GLN A 46 -17.11 5.55 -5.55
N LEU A 47 -17.12 4.95 -6.73
CA LEU A 47 -17.46 5.63 -7.98
C LEU A 47 -18.51 4.83 -8.74
N VAL A 48 -19.24 5.50 -9.61
CA VAL A 48 -20.15 4.88 -10.58
C VAL A 48 -19.63 5.16 -11.97
N TYR A 49 -19.40 4.10 -12.75
CA TYR A 49 -19.01 4.20 -14.16
C TYR A 49 -20.05 3.53 -15.05
N GLU A 50 -20.03 3.95 -16.30
CA GLU A 50 -20.78 3.36 -17.40
C GLU A 50 -19.81 2.87 -18.46
N ILE A 51 -20.11 1.72 -19.06
CA ILE A 51 -19.46 1.23 -20.27
C ILE A 51 -20.49 1.17 -21.38
N CYS A 52 -20.23 1.85 -22.49
CA CYS A 52 -21.04 1.78 -23.70
C CYS A 52 -20.33 0.98 -24.79
N ASP A 53 -21.06 0.09 -25.46
CA ASP A 53 -20.60 -0.59 -26.67
C ASP A 53 -20.57 0.42 -27.83
N ASN A 54 -19.44 0.49 -28.54
CA ASN A 54 -19.26 1.44 -29.65
C ASN A 54 -19.93 1.01 -30.96
N THR A 55 -20.41 -0.23 -31.03
CA THR A 55 -21.00 -0.87 -32.22
C THR A 55 -22.49 -1.15 -32.06
N ILE A 56 -22.96 -1.32 -30.82
CA ILE A 56 -24.36 -1.52 -30.46
C ILE A 56 -24.72 -0.44 -29.44
N PRO A 57 -25.85 0.28 -29.56
CA PRO A 57 -26.26 1.31 -28.62
C PRO A 57 -26.76 0.67 -27.30
N SER A 58 -25.83 0.08 -26.56
CA SER A 58 -26.05 -0.58 -25.28
C SER A 58 -24.99 -0.10 -24.31
N CYS A 59 -25.42 0.27 -23.11
CA CYS A 59 -24.53 0.65 -22.02
C CYS A 59 -24.90 -0.13 -20.77
N ASP A 60 -23.91 -0.37 -19.91
CA ASP A 60 -24.11 -0.96 -18.58
C ASP A 60 -23.41 -0.11 -17.52
N THR A 61 -23.97 -0.10 -16.32
CA THR A 61 -23.51 0.74 -15.21
C THR A 61 -23.10 -0.12 -14.03
N ALA A 62 -21.96 0.20 -13.41
CA ALA A 62 -21.50 -0.50 -12.22
C ALA A 62 -20.91 0.46 -11.17
N THR A 63 -20.93 0.00 -9.92
CA THR A 63 -20.36 0.72 -8.78
C THR A 63 -19.07 0.03 -8.36
N VAL A 64 -17.97 0.79 -8.30
CA VAL A 64 -16.71 0.30 -7.73
C VAL A 64 -16.64 0.76 -6.29
N HIS A 65 -16.49 -0.18 -5.37
CA HIS A 65 -16.20 0.11 -3.97
C HIS A 65 -14.70 0.05 -3.73
N ILE A 66 -14.15 1.12 -3.18
CA ILE A 66 -12.72 1.30 -2.94
C ILE A 66 -12.49 1.35 -1.43
N THR A 67 -11.48 0.64 -0.95
CA THR A 67 -11.06 0.71 0.46
C THR A 67 -9.61 1.15 0.52
N VAL A 68 -9.37 2.33 1.08
CA VAL A 68 -8.04 2.85 1.38
C VAL A 68 -7.71 2.51 2.82
N ASN A 69 -6.71 1.63 3.02
CA ASN A 69 -6.31 1.21 4.35
C ASN A 69 -5.63 2.37 5.08
N CYS A 70 -6.03 2.62 6.33
CA CYS A 70 -5.35 3.61 7.16
C CYS A 70 -3.91 3.15 7.44
N PRO A 71 -2.93 4.07 7.40
CA PRO A 71 -1.64 3.77 7.98
C PRO A 71 -1.86 3.38 9.44
N VAL A 72 -1.32 2.22 9.82
CA VAL A 72 -1.35 1.80 11.21
C VAL A 72 -0.26 2.59 11.92
N ASP A 73 -0.65 3.35 12.94
CA ASP A 73 0.31 3.95 13.85
C ASP A 73 0.84 2.87 14.80
N TYR A 74 2.15 2.67 14.79
CA TYR A 74 2.80 1.76 15.70
C TYR A 74 3.51 2.62 16.75
N PRO A 75 3.33 2.34 18.05
CA PRO A 75 4.12 3.01 19.07
C PRO A 75 5.60 2.80 18.75
N ALA A 76 6.28 3.90 18.44
CA ALA A 76 7.72 3.92 18.27
C ALA A 76 8.35 3.80 19.66
N TYR A 77 8.82 2.61 19.99
CA TYR A 77 9.69 2.43 21.13
C TYR A 77 11.11 2.73 20.66
N ASN A 78 11.75 3.72 21.28
CA ASN A 78 13.22 3.73 21.25
C ASN A 78 13.65 2.37 21.79
N ILE A 79 14.48 1.66 21.04
CA ILE A 79 15.32 0.63 21.66
C ILE A 79 16.16 1.44 22.63
N ASP A 80 15.75 1.45 23.89
CA ASP A 80 16.54 2.11 24.91
C ASP A 80 17.93 1.50 24.82
N VAL A 81 18.90 2.40 24.74
CA VAL A 81 20.27 2.19 24.28
C VAL A 81 20.70 0.73 24.46
N VAL A 82 21.07 0.04 23.36
CA VAL A 82 21.97 -1.11 23.48
C VAL A 82 23.26 -0.55 24.04
N THR A 83 23.31 -0.46 25.36
CA THR A 83 24.42 0.14 26.08
C THR A 83 25.53 -0.87 26.11
N THR A 84 26.76 -0.39 26.13
CA THR A 84 27.89 -1.25 26.47
C THR A 84 27.87 -1.64 27.95
N VAL A 85 26.87 -1.21 28.75
CA VAL A 85 26.81 -1.32 30.22
C VAL A 85 25.39 -1.15 30.82
N ASP A 86 24.95 -2.12 31.64
CA ASP A 86 23.72 -2.09 32.44
C ASP A 86 23.73 -0.99 33.53
N ALA A 87 22.65 -0.90 34.32
CA ALA A 87 22.53 0.04 35.44
C ALA A 87 23.64 -0.08 36.51
N ASN A 88 24.46 -1.13 36.44
CA ASN A 88 25.58 -1.41 37.34
C ASN A 88 26.95 -1.25 36.65
N GLY A 89 27.01 -0.80 35.38
CA GLY A 89 28.26 -0.62 34.66
C GLY A 89 28.83 -1.92 34.05
N ALA A 90 28.04 -3.00 33.96
CA ALA A 90 28.47 -4.29 33.39
C ALA A 90 27.94 -4.45 31.97
N PRO A 91 28.71 -4.94 30.98
CA PRO A 91 28.21 -5.03 29.62
C PRO A 91 26.94 -5.87 29.52
N ASP A 92 25.89 -5.22 29.00
CA ASP A 92 24.51 -5.71 28.97
C ASP A 92 24.36 -7.04 28.19
N SER A 93 25.40 -7.46 27.45
CA SER A 93 25.38 -8.67 26.62
C SER A 93 26.66 -9.51 26.68
N LEU A 94 27.56 -9.33 27.65
CA LEU A 94 28.77 -10.16 27.71
C LEU A 94 28.43 -11.64 27.93
N GLY A 95 28.67 -12.47 26.92
CA GLY A 95 28.41 -13.91 26.95
C GLY A 95 26.93 -14.28 26.79
N ARG A 96 26.09 -13.39 26.25
CA ARG A 96 24.67 -13.65 25.97
C ARG A 96 24.37 -13.42 24.49
N THR A 97 23.52 -14.27 23.92
CA THR A 97 22.93 -14.02 22.60
C THR A 97 21.72 -13.11 22.79
N CYS A 98 21.74 -11.92 22.18
CA CYS A 98 20.57 -11.04 22.15
C CYS A 98 19.82 -11.25 20.83
N GLN A 99 18.50 -11.39 20.92
CA GLN A 99 17.61 -11.50 19.76
C GLN A 99 16.75 -10.26 19.69
N LEU A 100 16.79 -9.57 18.55
CA LEU A 100 15.79 -8.57 18.21
C LEU A 100 14.66 -9.28 17.45
N GLN A 101 13.45 -9.31 18.03
CA GLN A 101 12.26 -9.88 17.39
C GLN A 101 11.22 -8.77 17.19
N GLY A 102 10.78 -8.59 15.95
CA GLY A 102 9.79 -7.58 15.59
C GLY A 102 9.18 -7.87 14.22
N ILE A 103 8.15 -7.10 13.87
CA ILE A 103 7.53 -7.13 12.54
C ILE A 103 8.04 -5.92 11.76
N VAL A 104 8.58 -6.14 10.57
CA VAL A 104 8.97 -5.07 9.65
C VAL A 104 7.82 -4.83 8.68
N TYR A 105 7.27 -3.62 8.70
CA TYR A 105 6.33 -3.15 7.69
C TYR A 105 7.09 -2.35 6.64
N GLY A 106 6.88 -2.66 5.36
CA GLY A 106 7.47 -1.95 4.24
C GLY A 106 6.68 -2.23 2.97
N VAL A 107 6.65 -1.25 2.08
CA VAL A 107 6.16 -1.45 0.72
C VAL A 107 7.25 -2.16 -0.08
N ASP A 108 6.88 -3.16 -0.88
CA ASP A 108 7.83 -3.80 -1.79
C ASP A 108 8.16 -2.82 -2.93
N LEU A 109 9.33 -2.18 -2.82
CA LEU A 109 9.85 -1.27 -3.83
C LEU A 109 10.64 -2.01 -4.94
N GLN A 110 10.78 -3.33 -4.85
CA GLN A 110 11.51 -4.15 -5.81
C GLN A 110 10.71 -5.40 -6.20
N PRO A 111 9.62 -5.26 -6.98
CA PRO A 111 8.65 -6.33 -7.23
C PRO A 111 9.20 -7.58 -7.94
N ASN A 112 10.42 -7.51 -8.49
CA ASN A 112 11.09 -8.61 -9.19
C ASN A 112 12.26 -9.23 -8.41
N ASN A 113 12.53 -8.74 -7.19
CA ASN A 113 13.61 -9.23 -6.34
C ASN A 113 13.03 -9.77 -5.01
N PRO A 114 13.80 -10.58 -4.26
CA PRO A 114 13.40 -10.94 -2.91
C PRO A 114 13.19 -9.69 -2.06
N VAL A 115 12.17 -9.70 -1.19
CA VAL A 115 11.93 -8.62 -0.21
C VAL A 115 13.18 -8.44 0.64
N GLN A 116 13.73 -7.22 0.63
CA GLN A 116 14.87 -6.83 1.44
C GLN A 116 14.45 -5.79 2.47
N PHE A 117 14.89 -5.97 3.71
CA PHE A 117 14.90 -4.91 4.71
C PHE A 117 16.34 -4.70 5.17
N THR A 118 16.75 -3.46 5.37
CA THR A 118 18.12 -3.11 5.77
C THR A 118 18.07 -2.28 7.04
N LEU A 119 18.84 -2.67 8.06
CA LEU A 119 19.05 -1.90 9.26
C LEU A 119 20.45 -1.25 9.18
N ILE A 120 20.50 0.07 9.06
CA ILE A 120 21.74 0.86 8.96
C ILE A 120 21.84 1.71 10.23
N ASP A 121 22.93 1.58 10.97
CA ASP A 121 23.26 2.49 12.07
C ASP A 121 24.10 3.68 11.54
N ALA A 122 24.53 4.58 12.43
CA ALA A 122 25.38 5.71 12.06
C ALA A 122 26.78 5.30 11.51
N THR A 123 27.16 4.03 11.62
CA THR A 123 28.44 3.48 11.13
C THR A 123 28.30 2.71 9.82
N GLY A 124 27.09 2.57 9.28
CA GLY A 124 26.83 1.93 7.99
C GLY A 124 26.23 0.52 8.08
N GLY A 125 25.81 0.07 9.26
CA GLY A 125 25.14 -1.23 9.43
C GLY A 125 25.07 -1.68 10.89
N ILE A 126 24.04 -2.45 11.26
CA ILE A 126 24.04 -3.14 12.56
C ILE A 126 25.01 -4.32 12.49
N ALA A 127 26.15 -4.20 13.17
CA ALA A 127 27.01 -5.35 13.45
C ALA A 127 26.45 -6.12 14.66
N LEU A 128 25.96 -7.34 14.43
CA LEU A 128 25.69 -8.30 15.50
C LEU A 128 26.98 -9.07 15.78
N PHE A 129 27.56 -8.93 16.98
CA PHE A 129 28.72 -9.70 17.45
C PHE A 129 28.29 -10.84 18.35
#